data_AF-A0A834H0S5-F1
#
_entry.id   AF-A0A834H0S5-F1
#
_cell.length_a   1.000
_cell.length_b   1.000
_cell.length_c   1.000
_cell.angle_alpha   90.00
_cell.angle_beta   90.00
_cell.angle_gamma   90.00
#
_symmetry.space_group_name_H-M   'P 1'
#
loop_
_entity.id
_entity.type
_entity.pdbx_description
1 polymer ?
#
loop_
_entity_poly.entity_id
_entity_poly.type
_entity_poly.pdbx_seq_one_letter_code
_entity_poly.pdbx_strand_id
1 'polypeptide(L)'
;MAPQLGRNYSHALELPRHLRMERLEARRFIGEFSRESDQSPYLVELAKLDYNKVQSLHQAELTEISRWWKQLGLVEKLGFSCDRPLECYLWTVGLLPEPKYSNCRIELAKTIAILLVLDDIFDSYGSLDELVLFTDAIQRSVSVLYFRRRYQLKNFVCFLMGDSELVIYYFTKLICYMALYNTTNEVGYNVLKQHGWSVVPHLKRTVNVLLSKS
;
A
#
# COMPACT_ATOMS: atom_id res chain seq x y z
N MET A 1 -19.05 -38.16 11.63
CA MET A 1 -17.83 -37.35 11.79
C MET A 1 -18.21 -36.11 12.58
N ALA A 2 -17.54 -35.79 13.69
CA ALA A 2 -17.92 -34.62 14.50
C ALA A 2 -17.92 -33.35 13.62
N PRO A 3 -18.98 -32.51 13.64
CA PRO A 3 -19.13 -31.38 12.72
C PRO A 3 -17.95 -30.38 12.78
N GLN A 4 -17.24 -30.32 13.91
CA GLN A 4 -16.02 -29.53 14.05
C GLN A 4 -14.83 -30.07 13.23
N LEU A 5 -14.67 -31.40 13.21
CA LEU A 5 -13.57 -32.05 12.50
C LEU A 5 -13.74 -31.90 10.98
N GLY A 6 -14.97 -32.04 10.47
CA GLY A 6 -15.29 -31.80 9.06
C GLY A 6 -14.94 -30.39 8.61
N ARG A 7 -15.31 -29.36 9.40
CA ARG A 7 -14.94 -27.96 9.13
C ARG A 7 -13.42 -27.75 9.08
N ASN A 8 -12.68 -28.36 9.99
CA ASN A 8 -11.22 -28.25 10.02
C ASN A 8 -10.56 -28.84 8.77
N TYR A 9 -11.05 -29.98 8.28
CA TYR A 9 -10.57 -30.57 7.03
C TYR A 9 -10.93 -29.72 5.82
N SER A 10 -12.18 -29.29 5.67
CA SER A 10 -12.59 -28.43 4.56
C SER A 10 -11.75 -27.16 4.50
N HIS A 11 -11.54 -26.51 5.64
CA HIS A 11 -10.72 -25.31 5.70
C HIS A 11 -9.25 -25.60 5.37
N ALA A 12 -8.67 -26.69 5.87
CA ALA A 12 -7.29 -27.10 5.54
C ALA A 12 -7.10 -27.39 4.05
N LEU A 13 -8.13 -27.94 3.40
CA LEU A 13 -8.15 -28.21 1.96
C LEU A 13 -8.35 -26.94 1.12
N GLU A 14 -9.09 -25.97 1.62
CA GLU A 14 -9.27 -24.67 0.94
C GLU A 14 -7.96 -23.87 0.90
N LEU A 15 -7.27 -23.77 2.03
CA LEU A 15 -5.96 -23.12 2.10
C LEU A 15 -5.10 -23.80 3.18
N PRO A 16 -3.95 -24.41 2.85
CA PRO A 16 -3.04 -25.00 3.85
C PRO A 16 -2.54 -23.97 4.86
N ARG A 17 -2.30 -24.38 6.12
CA ARG A 17 -1.91 -23.47 7.23
C ARG A 17 -0.73 -22.56 6.90
N HIS A 18 0.29 -23.07 6.21
CA HIS A 18 1.50 -22.31 5.86
C HIS A 18 1.27 -21.23 4.78
N LEU A 19 0.10 -21.20 4.15
CA LEU A 19 -0.30 -20.20 3.15
C LEU A 19 -1.31 -19.19 3.70
N ARG A 20 -1.64 -19.26 4.99
CA ARG A 20 -2.64 -18.37 5.60
C ARG A 20 -1.99 -17.19 6.29
N MET A 21 -2.67 -16.06 6.28
CA MET A 21 -2.26 -14.89 7.07
C MET A 21 -2.34 -15.20 8.56
N GLU A 22 -1.19 -15.17 9.24
CA GLU A 22 -1.07 -15.50 10.66
C GLU A 22 -2.06 -14.74 11.54
N ARG A 23 -2.23 -13.43 11.27
CA ARG A 23 -3.14 -12.58 12.06
C ARG A 23 -4.62 -12.92 11.87
N LEU A 24 -5.04 -13.28 10.66
CA LEU A 24 -6.41 -13.72 10.41
C LEU A 24 -6.68 -15.06 11.10
N GLU A 25 -5.73 -15.99 11.01
CA GLU A 25 -5.83 -17.29 11.65
C GLU A 25 -5.81 -17.21 13.18
N ALA A 26 -5.01 -16.31 13.76
CA ALA A 26 -4.92 -16.14 15.21
C ALA A 26 -6.28 -15.88 15.84
N ARG A 27 -7.12 -15.03 15.24
CA ARG A 27 -8.48 -14.76 15.73
C ARG A 27 -9.35 -16.02 15.74
N ARG A 28 -9.28 -16.81 14.68
CA ARG A 28 -10.04 -18.06 14.54
C ARG A 28 -9.58 -19.09 15.57
N PHE A 29 -8.27 -19.30 15.68
CA PHE A 29 -7.69 -20.23 16.63
C PHE A 29 -7.98 -19.85 18.09
N ILE A 30 -7.91 -18.56 18.46
CA ILE A 30 -8.31 -18.10 19.80
C ILE A 30 -9.76 -18.51 20.09
N GLY A 31 -10.67 -18.35 19.12
CA GLY A 31 -12.08 -18.72 19.28
C GLY A 31 -12.31 -20.23 19.38
N GLU A 32 -11.56 -21.04 18.64
CA GLU A 32 -11.61 -22.50 18.69
C GLU A 32 -11.04 -23.03 20.01
N PHE A 33 -9.82 -22.61 20.36
CA PHE A 33 -9.12 -23.05 21.57
C PHE A 33 -9.87 -22.66 22.86
N SER A 34 -10.56 -21.51 22.87
CA SER A 34 -11.41 -21.09 23.99
C SER A 34 -12.59 -22.04 24.28
N ARG A 35 -12.93 -22.94 23.35
CA ARG A 35 -14.07 -23.87 23.46
C ARG A 35 -13.65 -25.30 23.78
N GLU A 36 -12.35 -25.59 23.82
CA GLU A 36 -11.84 -26.93 24.15
C GLU A 36 -11.96 -27.21 25.65
N SER A 37 -12.18 -28.48 26.02
CA SER A 37 -12.35 -28.87 27.44
C SER A 37 -11.07 -28.70 28.26
N ASP A 38 -9.91 -28.86 27.61
CA ASP A 38 -8.60 -28.94 28.26
C ASP A 38 -7.82 -27.61 28.13
N GLN A 39 -8.52 -26.52 27.82
CA GLN A 39 -7.91 -25.22 27.56
C GLN A 39 -7.37 -24.57 28.84
N SER A 40 -6.19 -23.95 28.73
CA SER A 40 -5.62 -23.13 29.80
C SER A 40 -6.22 -21.73 29.75
N PRO A 41 -6.97 -21.29 30.79
CA PRO A 41 -7.60 -19.97 30.81
C PRO A 41 -6.59 -18.83 30.69
N TYR A 42 -5.41 -18.99 31.30
CA TYR A 42 -4.32 -18.02 31.24
C TYR A 42 -3.77 -17.85 29.82
N LEU A 43 -3.69 -18.93 29.04
CA LEU A 43 -3.22 -18.88 27.66
C LEU A 43 -4.25 -18.18 26.76
N VAL A 44 -5.54 -18.44 26.95
CA VAL A 44 -6.61 -17.74 26.23
C VAL A 44 -6.64 -16.25 26.55
N GLU A 45 -6.48 -15.90 27.83
CA GLU A 45 -6.41 -14.50 28.25
C GLU A 45 -5.21 -13.79 27.63
N LEU A 46 -4.02 -14.39 27.71
CA LEU A 46 -2.80 -13.85 27.10
C LEU A 46 -2.97 -13.66 25.58
N ALA A 47 -3.52 -14.65 24.87
CA ALA A 47 -3.72 -14.58 23.44
C ALA A 47 -4.71 -13.47 23.04
N LYS A 48 -5.79 -13.28 23.81
CA LYS A 48 -6.73 -12.17 23.59
C LYS A 48 -6.10 -10.82 23.84
N LEU A 49 -5.31 -10.68 24.90
CA LEU A 49 -4.62 -9.42 25.22
C LEU A 49 -3.57 -9.06 24.16
N ASP A 50 -2.75 -10.02 23.72
CA ASP A 50 -1.79 -9.81 22.63
C ASP A 50 -2.50 -9.42 21.33
N TYR A 51 -3.53 -10.19 20.94
CA TYR A 51 -4.30 -9.91 19.73
C TYR A 51 -4.88 -8.50 19.74
N ASN A 52 -5.52 -8.09 20.84
CA ASN A 52 -6.13 -6.77 20.96
C ASN A 52 -5.09 -5.64 20.95
N LYS A 53 -3.92 -5.85 21.57
CA LYS A 53 -2.81 -4.89 21.54
C LYS A 53 -2.33 -4.64 20.10
N VAL A 54 -2.12 -5.71 19.33
CA VAL A 54 -1.68 -5.59 17.93
C VAL A 54 -2.80 -5.03 17.05
N GLN A 55 -4.05 -5.41 17.29
CA GLN A 55 -5.21 -4.86 16.59
C GLN A 55 -5.34 -3.34 16.79
N SER A 56 -5.07 -2.84 18.00
CA SER A 56 -5.05 -1.40 18.30
C SER A 56 -3.94 -0.68 17.54
N LEU A 57 -2.74 -1.28 17.46
CA LEU A 57 -1.65 -0.75 16.63
C LEU A 57 -2.08 -0.65 15.16
N HIS A 58 -2.71 -1.70 14.61
CA HIS A 58 -3.17 -1.69 13.23
C HIS A 58 -4.25 -0.63 12.96
N GLN A 59 -5.12 -0.33 13.93
CA GLN A 59 -6.08 0.77 13.81
C GLN A 59 -5.40 2.14 13.76
N ALA A 60 -4.33 2.33 14.53
CA ALA A 60 -3.53 3.55 14.48
C ALA A 60 -2.83 3.71 13.12
N GLU A 61 -2.22 2.63 12.61
CA GLU A 61 -1.59 2.57 11.28
C GLU A 61 -2.60 2.92 10.17
N LEU A 62 -3.79 2.30 10.21
CA LEU A 62 -4.88 2.57 9.26
C LEU A 62 -5.37 4.02 9.31
N THR A 63 -5.46 4.59 10.51
CA THR A 63 -5.86 6.00 10.68
C THR A 63 -4.82 6.93 10.03
N GLU A 64 -3.54 6.60 10.14
CA GLU A 64 -2.48 7.35 9.47
C GLU A 64 -2.59 7.27 7.95
N ILE A 65 -2.70 6.05 7.41
CA ILE A 65 -2.79 5.82 5.97
C ILE A 65 -4.03 6.51 5.39
N SER A 66 -5.18 6.38 6.07
CA SER A 66 -6.42 7.02 5.66
C SER A 66 -6.32 8.54 5.65
N ARG A 67 -5.63 9.14 6.63
CA ARG A 67 -5.38 10.58 6.65
C ARG A 67 -4.47 11.02 5.51
N TRP A 68 -3.36 10.32 5.32
CA TRP A 68 -2.42 10.57 4.23
C TRP A 68 -3.11 10.47 2.85
N TRP A 69 -3.92 9.43 2.64
CA TRP A 69 -4.65 9.21 1.39
C TRP A 69 -5.63 10.33 1.09
N LYS A 70 -6.39 10.77 2.10
CA LYS A 70 -7.28 11.93 1.99
C LYS A 70 -6.52 13.22 1.66
N GLN A 71 -5.34 13.42 2.26
CA GLN A 71 -4.50 14.61 2.01
C GLN A 71 -3.94 14.66 0.57
N LEU A 72 -3.78 13.52 -0.10
CA LEU A 72 -3.38 13.50 -1.51
C LEU A 72 -4.48 14.04 -2.44
N GLY A 73 -5.75 14.06 -2.01
CA GLY A 73 -6.87 14.57 -2.81
C GLY A 73 -7.14 13.75 -4.09
N LEU A 74 -6.71 12.49 -4.10
CA LEU A 74 -6.85 11.59 -5.26
C LEU A 74 -8.26 10.96 -5.36
N VAL A 75 -8.90 10.70 -4.22
CA VAL A 75 -10.21 10.02 -4.12
C VAL A 75 -11.29 10.74 -4.91
N GLU A 76 -11.34 12.08 -4.82
CA GLU A 76 -12.37 12.89 -5.49
C GLU A 76 -12.19 12.93 -7.01
N LYS A 77 -11.00 12.59 -7.52
CA LYS A 77 -10.61 12.78 -8.92
C LYS A 77 -10.53 11.49 -9.72
N LEU A 78 -10.19 10.37 -9.07
CA LEU A 78 -9.98 9.08 -9.72
C LEU A 78 -11.24 8.20 -9.82
N GLY A 79 -12.35 8.65 -9.24
CA GLY A 79 -13.52 7.80 -9.09
C GLY A 79 -13.31 6.65 -8.10
N PHE A 80 -14.33 5.82 -7.95
CA PHE A 80 -14.39 4.79 -6.90
C PHE A 80 -13.39 3.63 -7.10
N SER A 81 -12.90 3.40 -8.33
CA SER A 81 -12.07 2.23 -8.69
C SER A 81 -10.68 2.22 -8.05
N CYS A 82 -10.17 3.39 -7.65
CA CYS A 82 -8.81 3.54 -7.13
C CYS A 82 -8.75 3.69 -5.59
N ASP A 83 -9.87 3.69 -4.86
CA ASP A 83 -9.89 3.88 -3.41
C ASP A 83 -9.65 2.57 -2.63
N ARG A 84 -8.43 2.03 -2.73
CA ARG A 84 -8.05 0.76 -2.09
C ARG A 84 -6.91 0.82 -1.05
N PRO A 85 -6.73 1.92 -0.27
CA PRO A 85 -5.63 2.00 0.70
C PRO A 85 -5.75 0.96 1.83
N LEU A 86 -6.98 0.55 2.17
CA LEU A 86 -7.24 -0.48 3.18
C LEU A 86 -6.79 -1.87 2.70
N GLU A 87 -7.03 -2.20 1.43
CA GLU A 87 -6.60 -3.46 0.83
C GLU A 87 -5.08 -3.52 0.72
N CYS A 88 -4.46 -2.42 0.29
CA CYS A 88 -3.00 -2.27 0.26
C CYS A 88 -2.39 -2.52 1.64
N TYR A 89 -2.99 -1.95 2.68
CA TYR A 89 -2.55 -2.16 4.06
C TYR A 89 -2.77 -3.60 4.53
N LEU A 90 -3.88 -4.24 4.16
CA LEU A 90 -4.11 -5.65 4.51
C LEU A 90 -3.01 -6.56 3.96
N TRP A 91 -2.52 -6.28 2.74
CA TRP A 91 -1.38 -7.02 2.17
C TRP A 91 -0.10 -6.86 2.99
N THR A 92 0.17 -5.65 3.52
CA THR A 92 1.38 -5.43 4.33
C THR A 92 1.31 -6.10 5.70
N VAL A 93 0.10 -6.25 6.27
CA VAL A 93 -0.10 -7.05 7.50
C VAL A 93 0.21 -8.54 7.26
N GLY A 94 -0.13 -9.08 6.10
CA GLY A 94 0.22 -10.45 5.72
C GLY A 94 1.71 -10.65 5.50
N LEU A 95 2.39 -9.66 4.93
CA LEU A 95 3.82 -9.72 4.65
C LEU A 95 4.69 -9.50 5.90
N LEU A 96 4.26 -8.61 6.79
CA LEU A 96 5.00 -8.17 7.98
C LEU A 96 4.09 -8.23 9.22
N PRO A 97 3.75 -9.43 9.72
CA PRO A 97 2.76 -9.60 10.80
C PRO A 97 3.22 -9.13 12.18
N GLU A 98 4.53 -8.90 12.38
CA GLU A 98 5.09 -8.54 13.68
C GLU A 98 4.95 -7.03 13.98
N PRO A 99 4.59 -6.65 15.22
CA PRO A 99 4.35 -5.25 15.58
C PRO A 99 5.54 -4.32 15.32
N LYS A 100 6.77 -4.82 15.45
CA LYS A 100 8.02 -4.08 15.23
C LYS A 100 8.16 -3.47 13.83
N TYR A 101 7.43 -3.99 12.84
CA TYR A 101 7.45 -3.51 11.46
C TYR A 101 6.37 -2.47 11.14
N SER A 102 5.83 -1.78 12.15
CA SER A 102 4.78 -0.77 12.00
C SER A 102 5.07 0.27 10.91
N ASN A 103 6.21 0.96 11.02
CA ASN A 103 6.60 1.95 10.02
C ASN A 103 6.78 1.34 8.62
N CYS A 104 7.33 0.12 8.54
CA CYS A 104 7.48 -0.57 7.26
C CYS A 104 6.12 -0.88 6.62
N ARG A 105 5.12 -1.31 7.40
CA ARG A 105 3.76 -1.55 6.90
C ARG A 105 3.10 -0.28 6.38
N ILE A 106 3.23 0.83 7.11
CA ILE A 106 2.67 2.13 6.71
C ILE A 106 3.29 2.57 5.38
N GLU A 107 4.62 2.65 5.31
CA GLU A 107 5.33 3.15 4.12
C GLU A 107 5.15 2.24 2.91
N LEU A 108 5.13 0.92 3.12
CA LEU A 108 4.85 -0.04 2.06
C LEU A 108 3.40 0.07 1.56
N ALA A 109 2.42 0.25 2.45
CA ALA A 109 1.02 0.42 2.06
C ALA A 109 0.82 1.70 1.25
N LYS A 110 1.44 2.83 1.67
CA LYS A 110 1.47 4.08 0.90
C LYS A 110 2.04 3.87 -0.50
N THR A 111 3.17 3.16 -0.58
CA THR A 111 3.85 2.87 -1.86
C THR A 111 3.00 2.00 -2.77
N ILE A 112 2.43 0.90 -2.26
CA ILE A 112 1.54 0.00 -3.02
C ILE A 112 0.32 0.78 -3.54
N ALA A 113 -0.31 1.61 -2.70
CA ALA A 113 -1.47 2.40 -3.11
C ALA A 113 -1.15 3.35 -4.27
N ILE A 114 -0.01 4.05 -4.24
CA ILE A 114 0.43 4.90 -5.35
C ILE A 114 0.70 4.07 -6.60
N LEU A 115 1.35 2.91 -6.46
CA LEU A 115 1.67 2.04 -7.59
C LEU A 115 0.41 1.51 -8.27
N LEU A 116 -0.62 1.11 -7.51
CA LEU A 116 -1.90 0.68 -8.10
C LEU A 116 -2.60 1.80 -8.87
N VAL A 117 -2.57 3.03 -8.35
CA VAL A 117 -3.11 4.18 -9.11
C VAL A 117 -2.32 4.40 -10.40
N LEU A 118 -1.00 4.28 -10.35
CA LEU A 118 -0.18 4.40 -11.55
C LEU A 118 -0.53 3.29 -12.55
N ASP A 119 -0.61 2.04 -12.11
CA ASP A 119 -0.99 0.86 -12.90
C ASP A 119 -2.31 1.09 -13.65
N ASP A 120 -3.37 1.49 -12.93
CA ASP A 120 -4.68 1.81 -13.52
C ASP A 120 -4.58 2.91 -14.60
N ILE A 121 -3.74 3.91 -14.38
CA ILE A 121 -3.51 5.03 -15.32
C ILE A 121 -2.73 4.57 -16.56
N PHE A 122 -1.73 3.71 -16.38
CA PHE A 122 -0.93 3.14 -17.47
C PHE A 122 -1.81 2.27 -18.38
N ASP A 123 -2.64 1.41 -17.80
CA ASP A 123 -3.52 0.49 -18.52
C ASP A 123 -4.69 1.19 -19.23
N SER A 124 -5.28 2.22 -18.60
CA SER A 124 -6.53 2.82 -19.10
C SER A 124 -6.32 4.01 -20.05
N TYR A 125 -5.27 4.81 -19.84
CA TYR A 125 -5.13 6.13 -20.49
C TYR A 125 -3.73 6.40 -21.08
N GLY A 126 -2.81 5.45 -21.03
CA GLY A 126 -1.41 5.65 -21.43
C GLY A 126 -1.18 5.65 -22.95
N SER A 127 -0.92 6.81 -23.56
CA SER A 127 -0.29 6.85 -24.89
C SER A 127 1.23 6.60 -24.78
N LEU A 128 1.82 5.90 -25.75
CA LEU A 128 3.23 5.50 -25.72
C LEU A 128 4.19 6.67 -25.43
N ASP A 129 3.97 7.82 -26.06
CA ASP A 129 4.79 9.03 -25.87
C ASP A 129 4.72 9.58 -24.44
N GLU A 130 3.56 9.46 -23.78
CA GLU A 130 3.40 9.89 -22.40
C GLU A 130 4.01 8.92 -21.40
N LEU A 131 3.97 7.62 -21.71
CA LEU A 131 4.63 6.60 -20.89
C LEU A 131 6.15 6.83 -20.92
N VAL A 132 6.73 7.04 -22.11
CA VAL A 132 8.16 7.35 -22.26
C VAL A 132 8.55 8.59 -21.45
N LEU A 133 7.75 9.66 -21.51
CA LEU A 133 8.02 10.89 -20.75
C LEU A 133 7.94 10.69 -19.22
N PHE A 134 6.97 9.90 -18.76
CA PHE A 134 6.80 9.62 -17.34
C PHE A 134 7.93 8.73 -16.82
N THR A 135 8.28 7.69 -17.58
CA THR A 135 9.39 6.78 -17.26
C THR A 135 10.74 7.49 -17.27
N ASP A 136 11.00 8.39 -18.23
CA ASP A 136 12.22 9.21 -18.27
C ASP A 136 12.34 10.12 -17.03
N ALA A 137 11.23 10.73 -16.61
CA ALA A 137 11.22 11.58 -15.42
C ALA A 137 11.58 10.80 -14.13
N ILE A 138 11.03 9.59 -13.98
CA ILE A 138 11.32 8.70 -12.86
C ILE A 138 12.77 8.22 -12.90
N GLN A 139 13.24 7.76 -14.05
CA GLN A 139 14.61 7.27 -14.24
C GLN A 139 15.66 8.33 -13.89
N ARG A 140 15.45 9.57 -14.35
CA ARG A 140 16.34 10.69 -14.07
C ARG A 140 16.14 11.29 -12.68
N SER A 141 15.13 10.81 -11.93
CA SER A 141 14.70 11.40 -10.66
C SER A 141 14.63 12.93 -10.76
N VAL A 142 14.06 13.43 -11.86
CA VAL A 142 14.05 14.87 -12.15
C VAL A 142 13.40 15.61 -10.99
N SER A 143 13.86 16.83 -10.75
CA SER A 143 13.28 17.63 -9.68
C SER A 143 11.77 17.75 -9.88
N VAL A 144 11.04 17.66 -8.78
CA VAL A 144 9.60 17.93 -8.70
C VAL A 144 9.20 19.18 -9.49
N LEU A 145 10.04 20.22 -9.46
CA LEU A 145 9.80 21.48 -10.17
C LEU A 145 9.83 21.31 -11.69
N TYR A 146 10.76 20.52 -12.22
CA TYR A 146 10.86 20.22 -13.64
C TYR A 146 9.64 19.42 -14.11
N PHE A 147 9.30 18.35 -13.37
CA PHE A 147 8.15 17.52 -13.68
C PHE A 147 6.84 18.33 -13.64
N ARG A 148 6.66 19.12 -12.58
CA ARG A 148 5.50 20.00 -12.41
C ARG A 148 5.35 20.98 -13.57
N ARG A 149 6.41 21.69 -14.00
CA ARG A 149 6.31 22.64 -15.13
C ARG A 149 5.83 21.95 -16.40
N ARG A 150 6.38 20.77 -16.71
CA ARG A 150 6.06 20.04 -17.94
C ARG A 150 4.61 19.54 -17.96
N TYR A 151 4.11 19.02 -16.84
CA TYR A 151 2.74 18.53 -16.73
C TYR A 151 1.71 19.65 -16.48
N GLN A 152 2.11 20.80 -15.91
CA GLN A 152 1.24 21.97 -15.79
C GLN A 152 0.92 22.58 -17.16
N LEU A 153 1.89 22.68 -18.07
CA LEU A 153 1.61 23.15 -19.43
C LEU A 153 0.65 22.22 -20.16
N LYS A 154 0.86 20.90 -20.09
CA LYS A 154 -0.04 19.92 -20.72
C LYS A 154 -1.45 19.98 -20.13
N ASN A 155 -1.57 20.03 -18.81
CA ASN A 155 -2.85 20.25 -18.13
C ASN A 155 -3.56 21.51 -18.62
N PHE A 156 -2.83 22.63 -18.73
CA PHE A 156 -3.40 23.90 -19.18
C PHE A 156 -3.89 23.83 -20.63
N VAL A 157 -3.13 23.19 -21.52
CA VAL A 157 -3.53 22.98 -22.91
C VAL A 157 -4.78 22.09 -23.00
N CYS A 158 -4.85 20.98 -22.26
CA CYS A 158 -6.03 20.12 -22.20
C CYS A 158 -7.26 20.87 -21.66
N PHE A 159 -7.07 21.71 -20.64
CA PHE A 159 -8.13 22.57 -20.11
C PHE A 159 -8.66 23.55 -21.18
N LEU A 160 -7.76 24.17 -21.96
CA LEU A 160 -8.17 25.04 -23.08
C LEU A 160 -8.87 24.28 -24.20
N MET A 161 -8.53 23.02 -24.42
CA MET A 161 -9.17 22.14 -25.41
C MET A 161 -10.52 21.57 -24.91
N GLY A 162 -10.90 21.81 -23.65
CA GLY A 162 -12.16 21.34 -23.08
C GLY A 162 -12.17 19.84 -22.73
N ASP A 163 -11.01 19.18 -22.71
CA ASP A 163 -10.90 17.75 -22.43
C ASP A 163 -10.70 17.49 -20.93
N SER A 164 -11.80 17.34 -20.21
CA SER A 164 -11.80 17.17 -18.75
C SER A 164 -11.14 15.86 -18.30
N GLU A 165 -11.21 14.80 -19.10
CA GLU A 165 -10.61 13.49 -18.76
C GLU A 165 -9.09 13.57 -18.81
N LEU A 166 -8.52 14.19 -19.86
CA LEU A 166 -7.07 14.35 -19.96
C LEU A 166 -6.49 15.27 -18.87
N VAL A 167 -7.26 16.27 -18.43
CA VAL A 167 -6.87 17.13 -17.28
C VAL A 167 -6.80 16.31 -15.99
N ILE A 168 -7.80 15.46 -15.73
CA ILE A 168 -7.79 14.57 -14.55
C ILE A 168 -6.60 13.61 -14.62
N TYR A 169 -6.35 13.03 -15.80
CA TYR A 169 -5.23 12.12 -16.04
C TYR A 169 -3.87 12.75 -15.73
N TYR A 170 -3.54 13.90 -16.33
CA TYR A 170 -2.24 14.54 -16.13
C TYR A 170 -2.06 15.08 -14.72
N PHE A 171 -3.14 15.59 -14.11
CA PHE A 171 -3.11 16.04 -12.73
C PHE A 171 -2.87 14.87 -11.77
N THR A 172 -3.50 13.73 -12.01
CA THR A 172 -3.31 12.53 -11.20
C THR A 172 -1.88 11.99 -11.33
N LYS A 173 -1.35 11.89 -12.56
CA LYS A 173 0.06 11.52 -12.77
C LYS A 173 1.02 12.43 -11.99
N LEU A 174 0.73 13.73 -11.97
CA LEU A 174 1.51 14.69 -11.19
C LEU A 174 1.46 14.37 -9.69
N ILE A 175 0.28 14.14 -9.12
CA ILE A 175 0.16 13.81 -7.70
C ILE A 175 0.85 12.47 -7.39
N CYS A 176 0.66 11.44 -8.19
CA CYS A 176 1.27 10.13 -7.95
C CYS A 176 2.80 10.20 -8.00
N TYR A 177 3.37 10.91 -8.98
CA TYR A 177 4.82 11.15 -9.03
C TYR A 177 5.31 11.86 -7.77
N MET A 178 4.60 12.92 -7.36
CA MET A 178 4.94 13.69 -6.16
C MET A 178 4.87 12.85 -4.88
N ALA A 179 3.79 12.08 -4.73
CA ALA A 179 3.58 11.19 -3.60
C ALA A 179 4.70 10.13 -3.56
N LEU A 180 5.00 9.48 -4.68
CA LEU A 180 6.05 8.47 -4.78
C LEU A 180 7.43 9.04 -4.46
N TYR A 181 7.75 10.22 -4.98
CA TYR A 181 9.00 10.92 -4.71
C TYR A 181 9.13 11.28 -3.22
N ASN A 182 8.07 11.83 -2.63
CA ASN A 182 8.07 12.22 -1.22
C ASN A 182 8.18 11.00 -0.30
N THR A 183 7.37 9.96 -0.51
CA THR A 183 7.42 8.71 0.24
C THR A 183 8.80 8.04 0.13
N THR A 184 9.38 7.99 -1.07
CA THR A 184 10.74 7.43 -1.26
C THR A 184 11.80 8.17 -0.45
N ASN A 185 11.74 9.51 -0.43
CA ASN A 185 12.69 10.32 0.32
C ASN A 185 12.43 10.28 1.82
N GLU A 186 11.17 10.18 2.26
CA GLU A 186 10.79 10.02 3.66
C GLU A 186 11.32 8.70 4.22
N VAL A 187 11.11 7.59 3.51
CA VAL A 187 11.70 6.28 3.85
C VAL A 187 13.22 6.39 3.90
N GLY A 188 13.84 6.99 2.88
CA GLY A 188 15.28 7.18 2.83
C GLY A 188 15.84 7.99 4.00
N TYR A 189 15.14 9.07 4.39
CA TYR A 189 15.50 9.90 5.54
C TYR A 189 15.34 9.15 6.86
N ASN A 190 14.26 8.38 7.03
CA ASN A 190 14.03 7.59 8.24
C ASN A 190 15.12 6.52 8.43
N VAL A 191 15.51 5.82 7.36
CA VAL A 191 16.61 4.84 7.40
C VAL A 191 17.94 5.53 7.67
N LEU A 192 18.22 6.67 7.05
CA LEU A 192 19.43 7.45 7.31
C LEU A 192 19.50 7.90 8.78
N LYS A 193 18.38 8.37 9.34
CA LYS A 193 18.30 8.82 10.74
C LYS A 193 18.50 7.68 11.73
N GLN A 194 17.97 6.48 11.44
CA GLN A 194 18.01 5.34 12.36
C GLN A 194 19.32 4.53 12.25
N HIS A 195 19.86 4.40 11.03
CA HIS A 195 20.97 3.49 10.74
C HIS A 195 22.21 4.17 10.17
N GLY A 196 22.14 5.45 9.84
CA GLY A 196 23.27 6.21 9.27
C GLY A 196 23.58 5.90 7.81
N TRP A 197 22.72 5.14 7.11
CA TRP A 197 22.95 4.72 5.72
C TRP A 197 21.95 5.37 4.77
N SER A 198 22.44 5.84 3.61
CA SER A 198 21.58 6.36 2.55
C SER A 198 21.08 5.22 1.66
N VAL A 199 19.79 4.92 1.73
CA VAL A 199 19.14 3.90 0.89
C VAL A 199 18.39 4.47 -0.31
N VAL A 200 18.29 5.80 -0.42
CA VAL A 200 17.57 6.51 -1.49
C VAL A 200 17.99 6.03 -2.90
N PRO A 201 19.28 5.82 -3.23
CA PRO A 201 19.66 5.32 -4.55
C PRO A 201 19.07 3.94 -4.87
N HIS A 202 18.95 3.07 -3.86
CA HIS A 202 18.38 1.73 -4.02
C HIS A 202 16.87 1.79 -4.20
N LEU A 203 16.18 2.60 -3.39
CA LEU A 203 14.73 2.79 -3.51
C LEU A 203 14.34 3.37 -4.88
N LYS A 204 15.08 4.37 -5.36
CA LYS A 204 14.90 4.94 -6.70
C LYS A 204 15.09 3.89 -7.79
N ARG A 205 16.11 3.04 -7.67
CA ARG A 205 16.32 1.94 -8.63
C ARG A 205 15.14 0.95 -8.62
N THR A 206 14.62 0.59 -7.45
CA THR A 206 13.45 -0.29 -7.34
C THR A 206 12.23 0.30 -8.04
N VAL A 207 11.93 1.58 -7.78
CA VAL A 207 10.83 2.30 -8.44
C VAL A 207 11.01 2.32 -9.95
N ASN A 208 12.23 2.61 -10.43
CA ASN A 208 12.53 2.60 -11.86
C ASN A 208 12.28 1.22 -12.51
N VAL A 209 12.66 0.14 -11.82
CA VAL A 209 12.46 -1.22 -12.35
C VAL A 209 10.98 -1.56 -12.43
N LEU A 210 10.20 -1.24 -11.38
CA LEU A 210 8.76 -1.51 -11.35
C LEU A 210 8.03 -0.81 -12.50
N LEU A 211 8.34 0.45 -12.76
CA LEU A 211 7.67 1.27 -13.78
C LEU A 211 8.27 1.13 -15.19
N SER A 212 9.29 0.30 -15.36
CA SER A 212 9.88 -0.02 -16.67
C SER A 212 9.32 -1.31 -17.29
N LYS A 213 8.56 -2.10 -16.52
CA LYS A 213 7.99 -3.38 -16.93
C LYS A 213 6.47 -3.35 -17.14
N SER A 214 5.82 -2.28 -16.67
CA SER A 214 4.45 -1.85 -16.99
C SER A 214 4.45 -1.12 -18.32
#